data_AF-A0ABD5T5C5-F1
#
_entry.id   AF-A0ABD5T5C5-F1
#
_cell.length_a   1.000
_cell.length_b   1.000
_cell.length_c   1.000
_cell.angle_alpha   90.00
_cell.angle_beta   90.00
_cell.angle_gamma   90.00
#
_symmetry.space_group_name_H-M   'P 1'
#
loop_
_entity.id
_entity.type
_entity.pdbx_description
1 polymer ?
#
loop_
_entity_poly.entity_id
_entity_poly.type
_entity_poly.pdbx_seq_one_letter_code
_entity_poly.pdbx_strand_id
1 'polypeptide(L)'
;MALPVEILFGIYLGAITGIVPALVAGVLGFIFKYVTDVTIPGLGVVVLSLAIAGINGGLLALNDETIRSSEHAPALLTAIVVVLMLSLYAHAQGDKLGASVPKRISLQQLRDRTLSSDVIELVGGRGRVTVEIAGEVSDMEGYPPLPAETRHEIVEGDWAFPADLPLVELEDRLAERLQTEFDLADVAVRIDEQ
;
A
#
# COMPACT_ATOMS: atom_id res chain seq x y z
N MET A 1 31.23 25.71 -29.34
CA MET A 1 30.06 26.49 -29.86
C MET A 1 29.87 27.74 -28.98
N ALA A 2 28.88 28.62 -29.25
CA ALA A 2 28.58 29.71 -28.31
C ALA A 2 27.91 29.14 -27.04
N LEU A 3 28.31 29.61 -25.85
CA LEU A 3 27.82 29.11 -24.55
C LEU A 3 26.29 28.97 -24.45
N PRO A 4 25.45 29.92 -24.94
CA PRO A 4 24.00 29.78 -24.87
C PRO A 4 23.47 28.56 -25.65
N VAL A 5 24.11 28.22 -26.77
CA VAL A 5 23.72 27.06 -27.59
C VAL A 5 24.04 25.76 -26.86
N GLU A 6 25.17 25.71 -26.17
CA GLU A 6 25.57 24.53 -25.37
C GLU A 6 24.65 24.33 -24.18
N ILE A 7 24.24 25.40 -23.49
CA ILE A 7 23.25 25.33 -22.41
C ILE A 7 21.92 24.78 -22.97
N LEU A 8 21.43 25.31 -24.09
CA LEU A 8 20.19 24.85 -24.71
C LEU A 8 20.27 23.36 -25.10
N PHE A 9 21.39 22.94 -25.69
CA PHE A 9 21.63 21.56 -26.05
C PHE A 9 21.70 20.64 -24.82
N GLY A 10 22.35 21.11 -23.74
CA GLY A 10 22.39 20.42 -22.46
C GLY A 10 21.00 20.26 -21.83
N ILE A 11 20.15 21.29 -21.89
CA ILE A 11 18.76 21.20 -21.43
C ILE A 11 17.99 20.16 -22.24
N TYR A 12 18.11 20.19 -23.57
CA TYR A 12 17.48 19.21 -24.45
C TYR A 12 17.91 17.78 -24.11
N LEU A 13 19.21 17.54 -23.99
CA LEU A 13 19.75 16.23 -23.68
C LEU A 13 19.33 15.77 -22.28
N GLY A 14 19.44 16.64 -21.28
CA GLY A 14 19.05 16.36 -19.90
C GLY A 14 17.56 16.08 -19.75
N ALA A 15 16.71 16.79 -20.50
CA ALA A 15 15.27 16.56 -20.50
C ALA A 15 14.91 15.17 -21.03
N ILE A 16 15.52 14.74 -22.15
CA ILE A 16 15.24 13.42 -22.74
C ILE A 16 15.82 12.30 -21.89
N THR A 17 17.10 12.40 -21.52
CA THR A 17 17.79 11.37 -20.73
C THR A 17 17.26 11.27 -19.30
N GLY A 18 16.72 12.37 -18.76
CA GLY A 18 16.19 12.45 -17.41
C GLY A 18 14.81 11.83 -17.22
N ILE A 19 14.08 11.49 -18.30
CA ILE A 19 12.71 10.92 -18.20
C ILE A 19 12.72 9.62 -17.40
N VAL A 20 13.55 8.65 -17.78
CA VAL A 20 13.59 7.34 -17.13
C VAL A 20 14.09 7.44 -15.68
N PRO A 21 15.23 8.09 -15.38
CA PRO A 21 15.65 8.33 -14.00
C PRO A 21 14.56 9.01 -13.14
N ALA A 22 13.89 10.04 -13.67
CA ALA A 22 12.86 10.75 -12.94
C ALA A 22 11.62 9.90 -12.65
N LEU A 23 11.17 9.11 -13.63
CA LEU A 23 10.08 8.16 -13.41
C LEU A 23 10.43 7.13 -12.35
N VAL A 24 11.64 6.55 -12.40
CA VAL A 24 12.09 5.58 -11.41
C VAL A 24 12.19 6.21 -10.03
N ALA A 25 12.79 7.40 -9.92
CA ALA A 25 12.91 8.14 -8.66
C ALA A 25 11.53 8.49 -8.08
N GLY A 26 10.60 8.96 -8.90
CA GLY A 26 9.24 9.27 -8.47
C GLY A 26 8.45 8.04 -8.02
N VAL A 27 8.53 6.94 -8.77
CA VAL A 27 7.86 5.68 -8.40
C VAL A 27 8.45 5.11 -7.10
N LEU A 28 9.77 5.11 -6.95
CA LEU A 28 10.41 4.67 -5.71
C LEU A 28 10.06 5.56 -4.53
N GLY A 29 10.08 6.89 -4.70
CA GLY A 29 9.65 7.83 -3.67
C GLY A 29 8.21 7.57 -3.23
N PHE A 30 7.31 7.33 -4.18
CA PHE A 30 5.93 6.92 -3.89
C PHE A 30 5.86 5.60 -3.14
N ILE A 31 6.49 4.53 -3.65
CA ILE A 31 6.40 3.19 -3.05
C ILE A 31 6.99 3.18 -1.65
N PHE A 32 8.19 3.75 -1.46
CA PHE A 32 8.82 3.80 -0.13
C PHE A 32 7.95 4.58 0.85
N LYS A 33 7.46 5.77 0.47
CA LYS A 33 6.64 6.56 1.38
C LYS A 33 5.30 5.89 1.66
N TYR A 34 4.65 5.31 0.66
CA TYR A 34 3.37 4.63 0.81
C TYR A 34 3.45 3.37 1.68
N VAL A 35 4.50 2.55 1.49
CA VAL A 35 4.65 1.24 2.15
C VAL A 35 5.35 1.34 3.50
N THR A 36 6.46 2.07 3.59
CA THR A 36 7.32 2.10 4.80
C THR A 36 7.17 3.37 5.63
N ASP A 37 6.49 4.39 5.10
CA ASP A 37 6.40 5.74 5.66
C ASP A 37 7.75 6.49 5.77
N VAL A 38 8.81 5.95 5.16
CA VAL A 38 10.16 6.54 5.14
C VAL A 38 10.45 7.20 3.79
N THR A 39 11.06 8.38 3.83
CA THR A 39 11.55 9.10 2.64
C THR A 39 12.98 8.68 2.30
N ILE A 40 13.23 8.36 1.03
CA ILE A 40 14.58 8.04 0.55
C ILE A 40 15.47 9.30 0.62
N PRO A 41 16.69 9.22 1.18
CA PRO A 41 17.62 10.34 1.20
C PRO A 41 17.94 10.87 -0.20
N GLY A 42 17.99 12.19 -0.37
CA GLY A 42 18.26 12.83 -1.67
C GLY A 42 19.58 12.39 -2.32
N LEU A 43 20.62 12.10 -1.51
CA LEU A 43 21.88 11.56 -2.01
C LEU A 43 21.70 10.18 -2.69
N GLY A 44 20.83 9.33 -2.13
CA GLY A 44 20.50 8.03 -2.75
C GLY A 44 19.83 8.21 -4.11
N VAL A 45 18.92 9.18 -4.21
CA VAL A 45 18.25 9.53 -5.48
C VAL A 45 19.25 10.06 -6.50
N VAL A 46 20.20 10.92 -6.10
CA VAL A 46 21.26 11.43 -6.98
C VAL A 46 22.10 10.28 -7.55
N VAL A 47 22.64 9.41 -6.69
CA VAL A 47 23.48 8.29 -7.12
C VAL A 47 22.72 7.34 -8.05
N LEU A 48 21.49 6.99 -7.68
CA LEU A 48 20.61 6.15 -8.49
C LEU A 48 20.33 6.78 -9.85
N SER A 49 19.99 8.06 -9.88
CA SER A 49 19.60 8.77 -11.11
C SER A 49 20.79 8.89 -12.07
N LEU A 50 22.00 9.19 -11.56
CA LEU A 50 23.21 9.18 -12.38
C LEU A 50 23.52 7.79 -12.93
N ALA A 51 23.36 6.74 -12.12
CA ALA A 51 23.59 5.37 -12.57
C ALA A 51 22.63 4.97 -13.69
N ILE A 52 21.33 5.24 -13.53
CA ILE A 52 20.29 4.93 -14.53
C ILE A 52 20.47 5.77 -15.79
N ALA A 53 20.70 7.07 -15.65
CA ALA A 53 20.96 7.97 -16.77
C ALA A 53 22.20 7.50 -17.52
N GLY A 54 23.23 7.07 -16.79
CA GLY A 54 24.44 6.48 -17.33
C GLY A 54 24.18 5.28 -18.24
N ILE A 55 23.38 4.33 -17.79
CA ILE A 55 23.06 3.11 -18.54
C ILE A 55 22.16 3.40 -19.76
N ASN A 56 21.19 4.32 -19.64
CA ASN A 56 20.23 4.62 -20.71
C ASN A 56 20.78 5.53 -21.84
N GLY A 57 22.04 5.96 -21.73
CA GLY A 57 22.67 6.77 -22.77
C GLY A 57 23.68 7.79 -22.25
N GLY A 58 23.73 8.05 -20.95
CA GLY A 58 24.64 9.02 -20.33
C GLY A 58 26.10 8.59 -20.35
N LEU A 59 26.45 7.38 -19.88
CA LEU A 59 27.83 6.87 -19.89
C LEU A 59 28.26 6.47 -21.31
N LEU A 60 27.34 5.97 -22.15
CA LEU A 60 27.62 5.73 -23.56
C LEU A 60 27.91 7.04 -24.31
N ALA A 61 27.18 8.12 -24.02
CA ALA A 61 27.48 9.45 -24.55
C ALA A 61 28.82 9.99 -24.04
N LEU A 62 29.25 9.67 -22.81
CA LEU A 62 30.60 10.00 -22.32
C LEU A 62 31.71 9.21 -23.03
N ASN A 63 31.38 8.11 -23.70
CA ASN A 63 32.31 7.33 -24.52
C ASN A 63 32.39 7.83 -25.97
N ASP A 64 31.55 8.78 -26.37
CA ASP A 64 31.64 9.44 -27.67
C ASP A 64 32.72 10.54 -27.63
N GLU A 65 33.71 10.43 -28.54
CA GLU A 65 34.83 11.37 -28.66
C GLU A 65 34.36 12.81 -28.93
N THR A 66 33.20 12.94 -29.59
CA THR A 66 32.53 14.23 -29.86
C THR A 66 32.11 14.91 -28.56
N ILE A 67 31.58 14.17 -27.58
CA ILE A 67 31.07 14.71 -26.31
C ILE A 67 32.20 14.92 -25.29
N ARG A 68 33.27 14.11 -25.37
CA ARG A 68 34.40 14.13 -24.42
C ARG A 68 35.40 15.25 -24.66
N SER A 69 35.37 15.84 -25.85
CA SER A 69 36.14 17.04 -26.17
C SER A 69 35.77 18.17 -25.20
N SER A 70 36.76 18.85 -24.62
CA SER A 70 36.57 19.95 -23.66
C SER A 70 35.66 21.08 -24.17
N GLU A 71 35.40 21.12 -25.47
CA GLU A 71 34.54 22.08 -26.16
C GLU A 71 33.05 21.94 -25.82
N HIS A 72 32.57 20.80 -25.31
CA HIS A 72 31.14 20.59 -24.97
C HIS A 72 30.86 20.34 -23.49
N ALA A 73 31.85 20.58 -22.63
CA ALA A 73 31.70 20.45 -21.18
C ALA A 73 30.49 21.21 -20.59
N PRO A 74 30.14 22.43 -21.05
CA PRO A 74 28.98 23.16 -20.52
C PRO A 74 27.64 22.47 -20.80
N ALA A 75 27.48 21.87 -21.99
CA ALA A 75 26.27 21.15 -22.36
C ALA A 75 26.08 19.90 -21.47
N LEU A 76 27.15 19.14 -21.26
CA LEU A 76 27.11 17.94 -20.42
C LEU A 76 26.76 18.27 -18.96
N LEU A 77 27.41 19.29 -18.38
CA LEU A 77 27.12 19.73 -17.02
C LEU A 77 25.66 20.18 -16.88
N THR A 78 25.17 20.94 -17.85
CA THR A 78 23.77 21.38 -17.89
C THR A 78 22.83 20.18 -17.97
N ALA A 79 23.13 19.18 -18.79
CA ALA A 79 22.33 17.97 -18.90
C ALA A 79 22.25 17.21 -17.57
N ILE A 80 23.39 17.01 -16.89
CA ILE A 80 23.44 16.36 -15.58
C ILE A 80 22.59 17.11 -14.55
N VAL A 81 22.71 18.44 -14.51
CA VAL A 81 21.90 19.27 -13.61
C VAL A 81 20.41 19.09 -13.89
N VAL A 82 20.00 19.12 -15.16
CA VAL A 82 18.60 18.95 -15.55
C VAL A 82 18.07 17.56 -15.17
N VAL A 83 18.83 16.49 -15.43
CA VAL A 83 18.47 15.12 -15.01
C VAL A 83 18.26 15.06 -13.50
N LEU A 84 19.18 15.64 -12.72
CA LEU A 84 19.10 15.67 -11.28
C LEU A 84 17.89 16.46 -10.77
N MET A 85 17.63 17.63 -11.37
CA MET A 85 16.46 18.44 -11.02
C MET A 85 15.16 17.69 -11.29
N LEU A 86 15.03 17.06 -12.47
CA LEU A 86 13.86 16.25 -12.81
C LEU A 86 13.67 15.09 -11.84
N SER A 87 14.76 14.38 -11.51
CA SER A 87 14.69 13.18 -10.67
C SER A 87 14.38 13.50 -9.21
N LEU A 88 15.02 14.52 -8.65
CA LEU A 88 14.73 14.98 -7.29
C LEU A 88 13.33 15.57 -7.18
N TYR A 89 12.87 16.31 -8.20
CA TYR A 89 11.51 16.82 -8.26
C TYR A 89 10.49 15.68 -8.31
N ALA A 90 10.67 14.72 -9.21
CA ALA A 90 9.78 13.57 -9.33
C ALA A 90 9.76 12.73 -8.05
N HIS A 91 10.91 12.49 -7.41
CA HIS A 91 11.01 11.86 -6.10
C HIS A 91 10.18 12.60 -5.04
N ALA A 92 10.35 13.93 -4.93
CA ALA A 92 9.60 14.74 -3.98
C ALA A 92 8.08 14.71 -4.24
N GLN A 93 7.65 14.65 -5.51
CA GLN A 93 6.24 14.51 -5.85
C GLN A 93 5.73 13.10 -5.53
N GLY A 94 6.53 12.07 -5.80
CA GLY A 94 6.26 10.69 -5.42
C GLY A 94 6.08 10.52 -3.92
N ASP A 95 6.99 11.09 -3.13
CA ASP A 95 6.92 11.08 -1.66
C ASP A 95 5.64 11.77 -1.15
N LYS A 96 5.28 12.95 -1.67
CA LYS A 96 4.01 13.62 -1.34
C LYS A 96 2.78 12.78 -1.71
N LEU A 97 2.80 12.14 -2.88
CA LEU A 97 1.75 11.22 -3.31
C LEU A 97 1.66 10.02 -2.35
N GLY A 98 2.78 9.42 -1.98
CA GLY A 98 2.82 8.27 -1.06
C GLY A 98 2.29 8.60 0.33
N ALA A 99 2.47 9.84 0.79
CA ALA A 99 1.95 10.33 2.06
C ALA A 99 0.44 10.66 2.03
N SER A 100 -0.08 11.09 0.88
CA SER A 100 -1.46 11.58 0.74
C SER A 100 -2.42 10.53 0.17
N VAL A 101 -1.92 9.54 -0.55
CA VAL A 101 -2.74 8.44 -1.07
C VAL A 101 -3.16 7.56 0.11
N PRO A 102 -4.46 7.40 0.37
CA PRO A 102 -4.93 6.59 1.48
C PRO A 102 -4.49 5.15 1.29
N LYS A 103 -4.08 4.49 2.37
CA LYS A 103 -3.62 3.10 2.38
C LYS A 103 -4.81 2.14 2.23
N ARG A 104 -5.53 2.24 1.10
CA ARG A 104 -6.75 1.45 0.83
C ARG A 104 -6.42 0.05 0.31
N ILE A 105 -5.15 -0.25 0.06
CA ILE A 105 -4.70 -1.62 -0.18
C ILE A 105 -4.38 -2.22 1.18
N SER A 106 -5.40 -2.39 2.01
CA SER A 106 -5.30 -3.35 3.08
C SER A 106 -5.26 -4.72 2.44
N LEU A 107 -4.21 -5.48 2.69
CA LEU A 107 -4.19 -6.92 2.42
C LEU A 107 -5.29 -7.66 3.20
N GLN A 108 -6.08 -6.97 4.03
CA GLN A 108 -7.35 -7.44 4.57
C GLN A 108 -8.33 -7.83 3.44
N GLN A 109 -8.44 -7.06 2.35
CA GLN A 109 -9.30 -7.44 1.21
C GLN A 109 -8.78 -8.63 0.39
N LEU A 110 -7.51 -9.04 0.55
CA LEU A 110 -6.94 -10.25 -0.05
C LEU A 110 -6.96 -11.45 0.91
N ARG A 111 -7.22 -11.22 2.20
CA ARG A 111 -7.58 -12.26 3.18
C ARG A 111 -9.08 -12.55 3.19
N ASP A 112 -9.88 -11.73 2.50
CA ASP A 112 -11.32 -11.93 2.30
C ASP A 112 -11.62 -12.50 0.90
N ARG A 113 -10.78 -13.42 0.42
CA ARG A 113 -11.18 -14.27 -0.72
C ARG A 113 -12.01 -15.44 -0.22
N THR A 114 -13.32 -15.23 -0.35
CA THR A 114 -14.29 -16.19 -0.90
C THR A 114 -14.50 -17.47 -0.10
N LEU A 115 -15.53 -17.44 0.76
CA LEU A 115 -16.57 -18.43 0.56
C LEU A 115 -17.58 -17.95 -0.49
N SER A 116 -17.96 -18.92 -1.32
CA SER A 116 -19.23 -18.98 -2.02
C SER A 116 -19.55 -17.90 -3.07
N SER A 117 -18.91 -18.01 -4.24
CA SER A 117 -19.63 -17.80 -5.50
C SER A 117 -20.31 -19.08 -6.03
N ASP A 118 -20.34 -20.15 -5.23
CA ASP A 118 -21.12 -21.36 -5.51
C ASP A 118 -22.22 -21.48 -4.45
N VAL A 119 -23.26 -20.66 -4.61
CA VAL A 119 -24.70 -21.00 -4.56
C VAL A 119 -25.44 -19.65 -4.66
N ILE A 120 -25.40 -19.04 -5.85
CA ILE A 120 -26.53 -18.21 -6.28
C ILE A 120 -27.38 -19.14 -7.15
N GLU A 121 -28.05 -20.06 -6.48
CA GLU A 121 -29.21 -20.72 -7.05
C GLU A 121 -30.35 -20.67 -6.02
N LEU A 122 -31.27 -19.76 -6.29
CA LEU A 122 -32.69 -20.05 -6.24
C LEU A 122 -33.27 -20.51 -4.88
N VAL A 123 -33.69 -19.57 -4.04
CA VAL A 123 -35.12 -19.32 -3.73
C VAL A 123 -35.27 -18.30 -2.58
N GLY A 124 -36.19 -17.34 -2.76
CA GLY A 124 -37.06 -16.83 -1.68
C GLY A 124 -36.42 -15.91 -0.62
N GLY A 125 -36.89 -14.67 -0.56
CA GLY A 125 -36.39 -13.69 0.40
C GLY A 125 -36.54 -14.11 1.86
N ARG A 126 -35.41 -14.12 2.58
CA ARG A 126 -35.17 -13.80 4.00
C ARG A 126 -33.68 -14.01 4.24
N GLY A 127 -32.85 -13.05 3.84
CA GLY A 127 -31.40 -13.13 3.96
C GLY A 127 -30.94 -12.98 5.42
N ARG A 128 -31.13 -14.03 6.24
CA ARG A 128 -30.57 -14.12 7.59
C ARG A 128 -29.81 -15.43 7.75
N VAL A 129 -28.64 -15.34 8.38
CA VAL A 129 -27.84 -16.48 8.83
C VAL A 129 -27.97 -16.58 10.34
N THR A 130 -28.16 -17.79 10.86
CA THR A 130 -28.11 -18.07 12.30
C THR A 130 -26.73 -18.61 12.64
N VAL A 131 -26.09 -18.01 13.65
CA VAL A 131 -24.81 -18.47 14.18
C VAL A 131 -25.08 -19.37 15.39
N GLU A 132 -24.68 -20.62 15.30
CA GLU A 132 -24.74 -21.56 16.43
C GLU A 132 -23.37 -21.63 17.12
N ILE A 133 -23.36 -21.74 18.45
CA ILE A 133 -22.10 -21.84 19.20
C ILE A 133 -21.63 -23.29 19.21
N ALA A 134 -20.59 -23.57 18.44
CA ALA A 134 -19.95 -24.88 18.41
C ALA A 134 -18.98 -25.04 19.59
N GLY A 135 -19.38 -25.82 20.59
CA GLY A 135 -18.49 -26.25 21.69
C GLY A 135 -18.63 -25.45 22.99
N GLU A 136 -17.57 -25.43 23.79
CA GLU A 136 -17.55 -24.75 25.09
C GLU A 136 -17.06 -23.31 24.95
N VAL A 137 -17.81 -22.35 25.49
CA VAL A 137 -17.36 -20.96 25.65
C VAL A 137 -16.22 -20.95 26.66
N SER A 138 -15.04 -20.43 26.32
CA SER A 138 -13.89 -20.38 27.25
C SER A 138 -13.79 -19.05 28.00
N ASP A 139 -13.09 -19.07 29.13
CA ASP A 139 -12.72 -17.85 29.84
C ASP A 139 -11.55 -17.14 29.14
N MET A 140 -11.48 -15.82 29.29
CA MET A 140 -10.39 -15.00 28.77
C MET A 140 -9.30 -14.80 29.82
N GLU A 141 -8.04 -14.96 29.43
CA GLU A 141 -6.89 -14.76 30.32
C GLU A 141 -6.88 -13.33 30.89
N GLY A 142 -6.72 -13.20 32.21
CA GLY A 142 -6.70 -11.90 32.88
C GLY A 142 -8.07 -11.35 33.29
N TYR A 143 -9.17 -12.06 33.03
CA TYR A 143 -10.52 -11.69 33.46
C TYR A 143 -11.09 -12.67 34.50
N PRO A 144 -12.04 -12.24 35.35
CA PRO A 144 -12.79 -13.17 36.21
C PRO A 144 -13.49 -14.24 35.38
N PRO A 145 -13.60 -15.49 35.88
CA PRO A 145 -14.27 -16.57 35.15
C PRO A 145 -15.75 -16.24 34.94
N LEU A 146 -16.28 -16.60 33.78
CA LEU A 146 -17.66 -16.35 33.41
C LEU A 146 -18.61 -17.24 34.24
N PRO A 147 -19.69 -16.69 34.84
CA PRO A 147 -20.69 -17.50 35.53
C PRO A 147 -21.28 -18.59 34.63
N ALA A 148 -21.51 -19.78 35.21
CA ALA A 148 -22.03 -20.92 34.45
C ALA A 148 -23.42 -20.65 33.83
N GLU A 149 -24.24 -19.83 34.49
CA GLU A 149 -25.57 -19.42 34.00
C GLU A 149 -25.45 -18.60 32.71
N THR A 150 -24.63 -17.55 32.70
CA THR A 150 -24.35 -16.74 31.50
C THR A 150 -23.76 -17.58 30.38
N ARG A 151 -22.89 -18.54 30.72
CA ARG A 151 -22.32 -19.47 29.75
C ARG A 151 -23.40 -20.32 29.05
N HIS A 152 -24.38 -20.81 29.81
CA HIS A 152 -25.50 -21.58 29.27
C HIS A 152 -26.40 -20.70 28.38
N GLU A 153 -26.71 -19.49 28.81
CA GLU A 153 -27.54 -18.55 28.03
C GLU A 153 -26.88 -18.17 26.70
N ILE A 154 -25.56 -18.01 26.67
CA ILE A 154 -24.81 -17.74 25.44
C ILE A 154 -24.94 -18.92 24.45
N VAL A 155 -24.77 -20.15 24.93
CA VAL A 155 -24.83 -21.37 24.10
C VAL A 155 -26.23 -21.66 23.57
N GLU A 156 -27.26 -21.44 24.39
CA GLU A 156 -28.67 -21.65 24.00
C GLU A 156 -29.27 -20.48 23.20
N GLY A 157 -28.55 -19.36 23.11
CA GLY A 157 -28.98 -18.16 22.40
C GLY A 157 -29.15 -18.36 20.90
N ASP A 158 -30.19 -17.74 20.32
CA ASP A 158 -30.42 -17.70 18.87
C ASP A 158 -29.81 -16.41 18.27
N TRP A 159 -28.68 -16.58 17.59
CA TRP A 159 -27.88 -15.49 17.05
C TRP A 159 -28.11 -15.31 15.54
N ALA A 160 -29.26 -14.73 15.17
CA ALA A 160 -29.58 -14.45 13.78
C ALA A 160 -29.07 -13.06 13.31
N PHE A 161 -28.36 -13.02 12.18
CA PHE A 161 -27.82 -11.81 11.55
C PHE A 161 -28.16 -11.72 10.05
N PRO A 162 -28.09 -10.53 9.42
CA PRO A 162 -28.22 -10.40 7.97
C PRO A 162 -27.16 -11.21 7.21
N ALA A 163 -27.58 -11.92 6.16
CA ALA A 163 -26.74 -12.82 5.37
C ALA A 163 -25.81 -12.11 4.37
N ASP A 164 -25.96 -10.79 4.20
CA ASP A 164 -25.16 -9.94 3.31
C ASP A 164 -23.87 -9.42 3.97
N LEU A 165 -23.59 -9.84 5.20
CA LEU A 165 -22.43 -9.39 5.97
C LEU A 165 -21.23 -10.33 5.78
N PRO A 166 -20.01 -9.77 5.65
CA PRO A 166 -18.78 -10.56 5.75
C PRO A 166 -18.67 -11.25 7.12
N LEU A 167 -17.99 -12.41 7.18
CA LEU A 167 -17.76 -13.14 8.43
C LEU A 167 -17.17 -12.29 9.55
N VAL A 168 -16.15 -11.50 9.25
CA VAL A 168 -15.51 -10.63 10.25
C VAL A 168 -16.53 -9.67 10.85
N GLU A 169 -17.47 -9.17 10.04
CA GLU A 169 -18.52 -8.29 10.55
C GLU A 169 -19.63 -9.06 11.29
N LEU A 170 -19.86 -10.34 10.97
CA LEU A 170 -20.69 -11.22 11.78
C LEU A 170 -20.05 -11.51 13.15
N GLU A 171 -18.74 -11.76 13.19
CA GLU A 171 -17.95 -11.94 14.41
C GLU A 171 -18.02 -10.67 15.28
N ASP A 172 -17.75 -9.50 14.70
CA ASP A 172 -17.78 -8.22 15.39
C ASP A 172 -19.18 -7.91 15.95
N ARG A 173 -20.24 -8.14 15.18
CA ARG A 173 -21.62 -7.88 15.63
C ARG A 173 -22.09 -8.88 16.68
N LEU A 174 -21.67 -10.14 16.58
CA LEU A 174 -21.94 -11.12 17.63
C LEU A 174 -21.20 -10.74 18.91
N ALA A 175 -19.92 -10.33 18.81
CA ALA A 175 -19.16 -9.85 19.94
C ALA A 175 -19.81 -8.63 20.60
N GLU A 176 -20.18 -7.60 19.83
CA GLU A 176 -20.84 -6.40 20.33
C GLU A 176 -22.19 -6.71 21.00
N ARG A 177 -22.97 -7.62 20.39
CA ARG A 177 -24.25 -8.05 20.96
C ARG A 177 -24.06 -8.81 22.27
N LEU A 178 -23.12 -9.75 22.35
CA LEU A 178 -22.81 -10.50 23.57
C LEU A 178 -22.34 -9.57 24.69
N GLN A 179 -21.48 -8.59 24.38
CA GLN A 179 -21.05 -7.57 25.33
C GLN A 179 -22.23 -6.76 25.86
N THR A 180 -23.14 -6.34 24.97
CA THR A 180 -24.28 -5.49 25.35
C THR A 180 -25.35 -6.28 26.11
N GLU A 181 -25.64 -7.51 25.71
CA GLU A 181 -26.72 -8.34 26.25
C GLU A 181 -26.37 -8.92 27.62
N PHE A 182 -25.09 -9.26 27.84
CA PHE A 182 -24.60 -9.86 29.10
C PHE A 182 -23.64 -8.97 29.91
N ASP A 183 -23.49 -7.69 29.54
CA ASP A 183 -22.59 -6.72 30.18
C ASP A 183 -21.15 -7.24 30.36
N LEU A 184 -20.64 -7.91 29.31
CA LEU A 184 -19.30 -8.49 29.33
C LEU A 184 -18.23 -7.42 29.16
N ALA A 185 -17.17 -7.49 29.96
CA ALA A 185 -16.06 -6.54 29.87
C ALA A 185 -15.24 -6.66 28.58
N ASP A 186 -15.12 -7.87 28.03
CA ASP A 186 -14.51 -8.15 26.73
C ASP A 186 -15.00 -9.51 26.21
N VAL A 187 -15.03 -9.68 24.89
CA VAL A 187 -15.35 -10.96 24.23
C VAL A 187 -14.65 -11.06 22.88
N ALA A 188 -14.13 -12.24 22.58
CA ALA A 188 -13.57 -12.57 21.27
C ALA A 188 -14.40 -13.69 20.65
N VAL A 189 -14.87 -13.46 19.43
CA VAL A 189 -15.71 -14.40 18.68
C VAL A 189 -14.95 -14.83 17.43
N ARG A 190 -15.04 -16.12 17.10
CA ARG A 190 -14.57 -16.66 15.82
C ARG A 190 -15.63 -17.57 15.24
N ILE A 191 -15.94 -17.39 13.95
CA ILE A 191 -16.95 -18.16 13.23
C ILE A 191 -16.25 -19.03 12.19
N ASP A 192 -16.50 -20.33 12.26
CA ASP A 192 -16.05 -21.28 11.24
C ASP A 192 -17.14 -21.48 10.19
N GLU A 193 -16.72 -21.59 8.94
CA GLU A 193 -17.60 -21.86 7.81
C GLU A 193 -17.77 -23.38 7.66
N GLN A 194 -18.95 -23.90 8.00
CA GLN A 194 -19.36 -25.28 7.72
C GLN A 194 -20.55 -25.34 6.77
#